data_AF-A0A968HPN3-F1
#
_entry.id   AF-A0A968HPN3-F1
#
_cell.length_a   1.000
_cell.length_b   1.000
_cell.length_c   1.000
_cell.angle_alpha   90.00
_cell.angle_beta   90.00
_cell.angle_gamma   90.00
#
_symmetry.space_group_name_H-M   'P 1'
#
loop_
_entity.id
_entity.type
_entity.pdbx_description
1 polymer ?
#
loop_
_entity_poly.entity_id
_entity_poly.type
_entity_poly.pdbx_seq_one_letter_code
_entity_poly.pdbx_strand_id
1 'polypeptide(L)' 'MLLAVDVGNSNTSIGVYEGDRLRCELRLSTSPQRGHVTRVIASSELLALQGLA' A
#
# COMPACT_ATOMS: atom_id res chain seq x y z
N MET A 1 -0.31 13.12 7.04
CA MET A 1 0.22 11.89 6.42
C MET A 1 -0.26 11.82 4.98
N LEU A 2 0.56 11.31 4.07
CA LEU A 2 0.24 11.15 2.64
C LEU A 2 0.39 9.68 2.25
N LEU A 3 -0.58 9.15 1.50
CA LEU A 3 -0.50 7.81 0.91
C LEU A 3 -0.14 7.94 -0.57
N ALA A 4 1.01 7.42 -0.95
CA ALA A 4 1.45 7.33 -2.34
C ALA A 4 1.20 5.90 -2.85
N VAL A 5 0.61 5.76 -4.04
CA VAL A 5 0.38 4.47 -4.68
C VAL A 5 1.00 4.51 -6.07
N ASP A 6 1.96 3.62 -6.32
CA ASP A 6 2.58 3.39 -7.61
C ASP A 6 2.13 2.03 -8.16
N VAL A 7 1.50 2.01 -9.33
CA VAL A 7 0.93 0.81 -9.93
C VAL A 7 1.75 0.44 -11.16
N GLY A 8 2.65 -0.52 -10.99
CA GLY A 8 3.41 -1.13 -12.08
C GLY A 8 2.77 -2.41 -12.61
N ASN A 9 3.25 -2.84 -13.78
CA ASN A 9 2.74 -4.02 -14.48
C ASN A 9 2.83 -5.31 -13.66
N SER A 10 3.89 -5.47 -12.87
CA SER A 10 4.13 -6.69 -12.07
C SER A 10 3.94 -6.48 -10.58
N ASN A 11 4.05 -5.24 -10.08
CA ASN A 11 3.90 -4.92 -8.67
C ASN A 11 3.21 -3.58 -8.46
N THR A 12 2.43 -3.48 -7.40
CA THR A 12 1.89 -2.24 -6.87
C THR A 12 2.65 -1.90 -5.59
N SER A 13 3.26 -0.72 -5.52
CA SER A 13 3.90 -0.17 -4.33
C SER A 13 2.97 0.83 -3.65
N ILE A 14 2.88 0.79 -2.32
CA ILE A 14 2.09 1.69 -1.49
C ILE A 14 3.00 2.25 -0.41
N GLY A 15 3.20 3.57 -0.37
CA GLY A 15 4.02 4.25 0.62
C GLY A 15 3.20 5.18 1.51
N VAL A 16 3.41 5.14 2.82
CA VAL A 16 2.88 6.13 3.78
C VAL A 16 3.99 7.08 4.19
N TYR A 17 3.76 8.36 3.95
CA TYR A 17 4.70 9.44 4.24
C TYR A 17 4.19 10.35 5.36
N GLU A 18 5.10 10.78 6.21
CA GLU A 18 4.91 11.81 7.22
C GLU A 18 5.86 12.97 6.92
N GLY A 19 5.33 14.02 6.27
CA GLY A 19 6.15 15.02 5.59
C GLY A 19 6.98 14.36 4.50
N ASP A 20 8.30 14.58 4.53
CA ASP A 20 9.24 14.02 3.55
C ASP A 20 9.81 12.66 3.97
N ARG A 21 9.33 12.08 5.09
CA ARG A 21 9.82 10.80 5.62
C ARG A 21 8.87 9.66 5.26
N LEU A 22 9.40 8.65 4.60
CA LEU A 22 8.71 7.37 4.39
C LEU A 22 8.60 6.62 5.73
N ARG A 23 7.38 6.33 6.16
CA ARG A 23 7.08 5.62 7.41
C ARG A 23 6.83 4.13 7.18
N CYS A 24 6.18 3.79 6.07
CA CYS A 24 5.89 2.41 5.70
C CYS A 24 5.83 2.28 4.18
N GLU A 25 6.37 1.18 3.66
CA GLU A 25 6.21 0.80 2.26
C GLU A 25 5.68 -0.63 2.17
N LEU A 26 4.72 -0.82 1.28
CA LEU A 26 4.18 -2.12 0.94
C LEU A 26 4.31 -2.41 -0.54
N ARG A 27 4.73 -3.64 -0.86
CA ARG A 27 4.79 -4.14 -2.22
C ARG A 27 3.87 -5.34 -2.38
N LEU A 28 2.92 -5.21 -3.29
CA LEU A 28 1.97 -6.26 -3.64
C LEU A 28 2.23 -6.71 -5.07
N SER A 29 2.17 -8.00 -5.35
CA SER A 29 2.21 -8.49 -6.73
C SER A 29 0.96 -8.06 -7.49
N THR A 30 1.15 -7.42 -8.65
CA THR A 30 0.05 -7.01 -9.51
C THR A 30 -0.48 -8.25 -10.23
N SER A 31 -1.56 -8.84 -9.70
CA SER A 31 -2.34 -9.86 -10.40
C SER A 31 -3.60 -9.22 -10.99
N PRO A 32 -3.79 -9.24 -12.33
CA PRO A 32 -4.98 -8.67 -12.98
C PRO A 32 -6.30 -9.33 -12.56
N GLN A 33 -6.22 -10.54 -11.97
CA GLN A 33 -7.38 -11.36 -11.61
C GLN A 33 -7.83 -11.18 -10.15
N ARG A 34 -7.08 -10.45 -9.31
CA ARG A 34 -7.50 -10.10 -7.94
C ARG A 34 -8.31 -8.80 -7.97
N GLY A 35 -9.57 -8.87 -7.54
CA GLY A 35 -10.51 -7.74 -7.56
C GLY A 35 -10.06 -6.55 -6.70
N HIS A 36 -10.44 -5.33 -7.14
CA HIS A 36 -10.07 -4.05 -6.53
C HIS A 36 -10.26 -3.97 -5.01
N VAL A 37 -11.30 -4.61 -4.47
CA VAL A 37 -11.64 -4.59 -3.04
C VAL A 37 -10.58 -5.28 -2.17
N THR A 38 -9.99 -6.37 -2.65
CA THR A 38 -8.95 -7.12 -1.92
C THR A 38 -7.67 -6.31 -1.74
N ARG A 39 -7.39 -5.34 -2.64
CA ARG A 39 -6.18 -4.49 -2.60
C ARG A 39 -6.22 -3.45 -1.46
N VAL A 40 -7.41 -2.99 -1.08
CA VAL A 40 -7.61 -1.97 -0.03
C VAL A 40 -7.59 -2.59 1.37
N ILE A 41 -8.24 -3.73 1.56
CA ILE A 41 -8.31 -4.40 2.89
C ILE A 41 -6.92 -4.88 3.33
N ALA A 42 -6.16 -5.48 2.43
CA ALA A 42 -4.80 -5.94 2.73
C ALA A 42 -3.83 -4.80 3.06
N SER A 43 -4.08 -3.58 2.55
CA SER A 43 -3.25 -2.42 2.89
C SER A 43 -3.68 -1.77 4.21
N SER A 44 -4.99 -1.66 4.49
CA SER A 44 -5.48 -1.10 5.76
C SER A 44 -5.09 -1.94 6.98
N GLU A 45 -5.25 -3.26 6.93
CA GLU A 45 -4.87 -4.14 8.05
C GLU A 45 -3.35 -4.11 8.30
N LEU A 46 -2.55 -4.03 7.24
CA LEU A 46 -1.10 -4.01 7.41
C LEU A 46 -0.59 -2.66 7.90
N LEU A 47 -1.22 -1.55 7.50
CA LEU A 47 -0.94 -0.23 8.06
C LEU A 47 -1.32 -0.16 9.54
N ALA A 48 -2.44 -0.79 9.93
CA ALA A 48 -2.80 -0.93 11.34
C ALA A 48 -1.76 -1.74 12.12
N LEU A 49 -1.23 -2.82 11.55
CA LEU A 49 -0.14 -3.62 12.16
C LEU A 49 1.18 -2.83 12.29
N GLN A 50 1.38 -1.79 11.49
CA GLN A 50 2.53 -0.87 11.59
C GLN A 50 2.28 0.30 12.54
N GLY A 51 1.12 0.34 13.22
CA GLY A 51 0.73 1.42 14.13
C GLY A 51 0.38 2.73 13.43
N LEU A 52 -0.05 2.66 12.18
CA LEU A 52 -0.37 3.83 11.33
C LEU A 52 -1.87 4.00 11.03
N ALA A 53 -2.74 3.27 11.75
CA ALA A 53 -4.21 3.36 11.63
C ALA A 53 -4.84 4.27 12.68
#